data_AF-A0A3M5GCS1-F1
#
_entry.id   AF-A0A3M5GCS1-F1
#
_cell.length_a   1.000
_cell.length_b   1.000
_cell.length_c   1.000
_cell.angle_alpha   90.00
_cell.angle_beta   90.00
_cell.angle_gamma   90.00
#
_symmetry.space_group_name_H-M   'P 1'
#
loop_
_entity.id
_entity.type
_entity.pdbx_description
1 polymer ?
#
loop_
_entity_poly.entity_id
_entity_poly.type
_entity_poly.pdbx_seq_one_letter_code
_entity_poly.pdbx_strand_id
1 'polypeptide(L)' 'MVELALKTANLIGDGLYGVDLKQSGDQVVVIEVNDNPNLDAGIEDAYLQDDLYSLVLEEFVRRLELKRLGQAW' A
#
# COMPACT_ATOMS: atom_id res chain seq x y z
N MET A 1 2.98 8.84 11.37
CA MET A 1 1.81 8.22 10.69
C MET A 1 2.26 7.17 9.69
N VAL A 2 3.02 7.53 8.64
CA VAL A 2 3.48 6.59 7.60
C VAL A 2 4.24 5.39 8.17
N GLU A 3 5.15 5.59 9.13
CA GLU A 3 5.87 4.48 9.78
C GLU A 3 4.94 3.47 10.48
N LEU A 4 3.88 3.96 11.14
CA LEU A 4 2.88 3.10 11.78
C LEU A 4 2.06 2.33 10.75
N ALA A 5 1.68 2.97 9.64
CA ALA A 5 0.97 2.33 8.54
C ALA A 5 1.82 1.21 7.90
N LEU A 6 3.08 1.52 7.57
CA LEU A 6 4.04 0.55 7.02
C LEU A 6 4.29 -0.61 7.96
N LYS A 7 4.53 -0.34 9.24
CA LYS A 7 4.72 -1.39 10.24
C LYS A 7 3.51 -2.31 10.31
N THR A 8 2.30 -1.75 10.25
CA THR A 8 1.05 -2.53 10.30
C THR A 8 0.86 -3.37 9.05
N ALA A 9 1.05 -2.81 7.85
CA ALA A 9 0.95 -3.55 6.60
C ALA A 9 1.94 -4.72 6.55
N ASN A 10 3.19 -4.49 6.96
CA ASN A 10 4.24 -5.50 6.99
C ASN A 10 3.99 -6.65 8.00
N LEU A 11 3.10 -6.46 8.98
CA LEU A 11 2.67 -7.55 9.86
C LEU A 11 1.69 -8.51 9.16
N ILE A 12 1.00 -8.06 8.11
CA ILE A 12 0.04 -8.86 7.35
C ILE A 12 0.76 -9.57 6.18
N GLY A 13 1.58 -8.85 5.43
CA GLY A 13 2.33 -9.43 4.32
C GLY A 13 2.96 -8.39 3.39
N ASP A 14 3.50 -8.88 2.27
CA ASP A 14 4.10 -8.07 1.20
C ASP A 14 3.09 -7.90 0.05
N GLY A 15 2.01 -7.18 0.31
CA GLY A 15 0.91 -6.93 -0.62
C GLY A 15 0.51 -5.45 -0.64
N LEU A 16 -0.52 -5.12 -1.42
CA LEU A 16 -1.08 -3.76 -1.43
C LEU A 16 -2.17 -3.66 -0.36
N TYR A 17 -1.91 -2.89 0.69
CA TYR A 17 -2.84 -2.72 1.80
C TYR A 17 -3.24 -1.25 1.97
N GLY A 18 -4.53 -1.01 2.19
CA GLY A 18 -5.03 0.25 2.73
C GLY A 18 -4.94 0.22 4.25
N VAL A 19 -4.43 1.29 4.86
CA VAL A 19 -4.34 1.40 6.33
C VAL A 19 -4.97 2.70 6.79
N ASP A 20 -6.08 2.60 7.48
CA ASP A 20 -6.77 3.76 8.02
C ASP A 20 -6.22 4.11 9.40
N LEU A 21 -5.89 5.38 9.57
CA LEU A 21 -5.33 5.93 10.80
C LEU A 21 -6.28 6.97 11.38
N LYS A 22 -6.41 6.96 12.71
CA LYS A 22 -7.09 8.01 13.47
C LYS A 22 -6.11 8.70 14.39
N GLN A 23 -6.10 10.04 14.36
CA GLN A 23 -5.30 10.87 15.26
C GLN A 23 -6.19 11.57 16.29
N SER A 24 -5.77 11.55 17.56
CA SER A 24 -6.38 12.29 18.66
C SER A 24 -5.28 12.95 19.50
N GLY A 25 -5.07 14.25 19.28
CA GLY A 25 -3.91 14.97 19.83
C GLY A 25 -2.61 14.37 19.30
N ASP A 26 -1.73 13.96 20.21
CA ASP A 26 -0.44 13.35 19.88
C ASP A 26 -0.51 11.83 19.65
N GLN A 27 -1.68 11.21 19.86
CA GLN A 27 -1.87 9.78 19.68
C GLN A 27 -2.37 9.48 18.26
N VAL A 28 -1.71 8.53 17.59
CA VAL A 28 -2.12 7.97 16.30
C VAL A 28 -2.35 6.47 16.47
N VAL A 29 -3.49 5.99 16.02
CA VAL A 29 -3.87 4.57 16.09
C VAL A 29 -4.32 4.07 14.71
N VAL A 30 -4.13 2.78 14.46
CA VAL A 30 -4.74 2.08 13.32
C VAL A 30 -6.18 1.75 13.68
N ILE A 31 -7.10 1.96 12.74
CA ILE A 31 -8.51 1.59 12.90
C ILE A 31 -8.91 0.43 11.98
N GLU A 32 -8.29 0.32 10.80
CA GLU A 32 -8.64 -0.69 9.80
C GLU A 32 -7.44 -1.00 8.90
N VAL A 33 -7.38 -2.24 8.40
CA VAL A 33 -6.42 -2.69 7.40
C VAL A 33 -7.18 -3.48 6.34
N ASN A 34 -7.10 -3.04 5.08
CA ASN A 34 -7.79 -3.63 3.94
C ASN A 34 -6.80 -4.23 2.95
N ASP A 35 -6.95 -5.51 2.63
CA ASP A 35 -6.10 -6.29 1.72
C ASP A 35 -6.42 -6.09 0.23
N ASN A 36 -7.59 -5.54 -0.06
CA ASN A 36 -8.00 -5.09 -1.38
C ASN A 36 -8.55 -3.66 -1.28
N PRO A 37 -7.67 -2.65 -1.08
CA PRO A 37 -8.10 -1.26 -0.98
C PRO A 37 -8.63 -0.74 -2.31
N ASN A 38 -9.45 0.30 -2.25
CA ASN A 38 -9.84 1.06 -3.43
C ASN A 38 -8.68 1.94 -3.92
N LEU A 39 -8.71 2.31 -5.20
CA LEU A 39 -7.86 3.34 -5.81
C LEU A 39 -8.75 4.26 -6.64
N ASP A 40 -9.63 4.97 -5.96
CA ASP A 40 -10.65 5.82 -6.55
C ASP A 40 -10.04 7.15 -7.01
N ALA A 41 -10.36 7.54 -8.25
CA ALA A 41 -9.83 8.77 -8.86
C ALA A 41 -10.34 10.02 -8.12
N GLY A 42 -9.42 10.96 -7.88
CA GLY A 42 -9.61 12.12 -7.02
C GLY A 42 -9.57 11.83 -5.52
N ILE A 43 -9.39 10.58 -5.09
CA ILE A 43 -9.33 10.19 -3.67
C ILE A 43 -7.94 9.68 -3.33
N GLU A 44 -7.60 8.43 -3.65
CA GLU A 44 -6.27 7.86 -3.34
C GLU A 44 -5.17 8.44 -4.24
N ASP A 45 -5.50 8.77 -5.49
CA ASP A 45 -4.57 9.40 -6.44
C ASP A 45 -4.49 10.93 -6.32
N ALA A 46 -5.17 11.55 -5.34
CA ALA A 46 -5.27 13.00 -5.23
C ALA A 46 -3.90 13.70 -5.13
N TYR A 47 -2.87 13.00 -4.64
CA TYR A 47 -1.51 13.52 -4.51
C TYR A 47 -0.56 13.04 -5.59
N LEU A 48 -0.52 11.73 -5.86
CA LEU A 48 0.44 11.12 -6.79
C LEU A 48 -0.09 11.05 -8.23
N GLN A 49 -1.40 11.18 -8.44
CA GLN A 49 -2.04 11.13 -9.75
C GLN A 49 -1.60 9.86 -10.51
N ASP A 50 -1.22 10.01 -11.78
CA ASP A 50 -0.76 8.93 -12.66
C ASP A 50 0.44 8.12 -12.10
N ASP A 51 1.24 8.73 -11.22
CA ASP A 51 2.38 8.05 -10.61
C ASP A 51 1.94 6.94 -9.65
N LEU A 52 0.78 7.07 -8.99
CA LEU A 52 0.25 6.01 -8.12
C LEU A 52 0.00 4.73 -8.91
N TYR A 53 -0.66 4.85 -10.05
CA TYR A 53 -0.96 3.74 -10.93
C TYR A 53 0.31 3.15 -11.54
N SER A 54 1.27 3.99 -11.91
CA SER A 54 2.58 3.56 -12.41
C SER A 54 3.32 2.72 -11.39
N LEU A 55 3.37 3.14 -10.12
CA LEU A 55 3.99 2.39 -9.02
C LEU A 55 3.35 1.01 -8.81
N VAL A 56 2.01 0.93 -8.86
CA VAL A 56 1.30 -0.34 -8.73
C VAL A 56 1.62 -1.28 -9.90
N LEU A 57 1.62 -0.77 -11.13
CA LEU A 57 1.96 -1.54 -12.32
C LEU A 57 3.42 -2.00 -12.32
N GLU A 58 4.35 -1.14 -11.92
CA GLU A 58 5.77 -1.47 -11.79
C GLU A 58 5.98 -2.63 -10.80
N GLU A 59 5.25 -2.64 -9.68
CA GLU A 59 5.32 -3.73 -8.71
C GLU A 59 4.80 -5.06 -9.29
N PHE A 60 3.72 -5.03 -10.07
CA PHE A 60 3.25 -6.23 -10.78
C PHE A 60 4.27 -6.72 -11.80
N VAL A 61 4.86 -5.82 -12.60
CA VAL A 61 5.91 -6.18 -13.55
C VAL A 61 7.09 -6.82 -12.82
N ARG A 62 7.57 -6.21 -11.74
CA ARG A 62 8.67 -6.73 -10.93
C ARG A 62 8.38 -8.16 -10.45
N ARG A 63 7.20 -8.42 -9.87
CA ARG A 63 6.82 -9.76 -9.39
C ARG A 63 6.71 -10.79 -10.52
N LEU A 64 6.18 -10.40 -11.69
CA LEU A 64 6.13 -11.27 -12.87
C LEU A 64 7.53 -11.60 -13.38
N GLU A 65 8.46 -10.65 -13.36
CA GLU A 65 9.84 -10.88 -13.75
C GLU A 65 10.57 -11.82 -12.79
N LEU A 66 10.42 -11.63 -11.48
CA LEU A 66 10.97 -12.54 -10.47
C LEU A 66 10.46 -13.97 -10.68
N LYS A 67 9.14 -14.12 -10.93
CA LYS A 67 8.53 -15.41 -11.23
C LYS A 67 9.08 -16.03 -12.52
N ARG A 68 9.27 -15.23 -13.58
CA ARG A 68 9.87 -15.68 -14.85
C ARG A 68 11.30 -16.18 -14.65
N LEU A 69 12.05 -15.57 -13.75
CA LEU A 69 13.43 -15.95 -13.42
C LEU A 69 13.52 -17.12 -12.42
N GLY A 70 12.37 -17.66 -11.97
CA GLY A 70 12.32 -18.74 -10.98
C GLY A 70 12.75 -18.29 -9.57
N GLN A 71 12.73 -16.99 -9.30
CA GLN A 71 13.06 -16.42 -8.01
C GLN A 71 11.79 -16.36 -7.15
N ALA A 72 11.95 -16.63 -5.85
CA ALA A 72 10.93 -16.32 -4.87
C ALA A 72 10.86 -14.79 -4.70
N TRP A 73 9.65 -14.29 -4.45
CA TRP A 73 9.39 -12.93 -4.00
C TRP A 73 8.91 -12.99 -2.56
#